data_AF-A0A1V9Z2B3-F1
#
_entry.id   AF-A0A1V9Z2B3-F1
#
_cell.length_a   1.000
_cell.length_b   1.000
_cell.length_c   1.000
_cell.angle_alpha   90.00
_cell.angle_beta   90.00
_cell.angle_gamma   90.00
#
_symmetry.space_group_name_H-M   'P 1'
#
loop_
_entity.id
_entity.type
_entity.pdbx_description
1 polymer ?
#
loop_
_entity_poly.entity_id
_entity_poly.type
_entity_poly.pdbx_seq_one_letter_code
_entity_poly.pdbx_strand_id
1 'polypeptide(L)'
;MCKHILNVQVAFRAPCCKRWFDCTECHYEMSDHRIESGAEMAFACKKCKKCFLKILANYCQEDEFCPHCNNHYAIPAKILLVVASLIALDNVFGHDTYTPIAGVE
;
A
#
# COMPACT_ATOMS: atom_id res chain seq x y z
N MET A 1 -2.17 -4.34 10.86
CA MET A 1 -2.76 -4.41 9.50
C MET A 1 -2.80 -2.98 9.01
N CYS A 2 -2.16 -2.65 7.87
CA CYS A 2 -2.09 -1.27 7.39
C CYS A 2 -3.50 -0.74 7.10
N LYS A 3 -3.78 0.49 7.53
CA LYS A 3 -5.02 1.19 7.20
C LYS A 3 -5.01 1.81 5.79
N HIS A 4 -3.81 2.03 5.23
CA HIS A 4 -3.60 2.67 3.93
C HIS A 4 -3.61 1.67 2.75
N ILE A 5 -3.12 0.45 2.97
CA ILE A 5 -3.06 -0.62 1.96
C ILE A 5 -3.68 -1.88 2.58
N LEU A 6 -4.97 -2.08 2.29
CA LEU A 6 -5.78 -3.14 2.90
C LEU A 6 -5.22 -4.56 2.67
N ASN A 7 -4.56 -4.78 1.53
CA ASN A 7 -4.09 -6.10 1.11
C ASN A 7 -2.56 -6.27 1.19
N VAL A 8 -1.86 -5.46 1.99
CA VAL A 8 -0.40 -5.56 2.09
C VAL A 8 0.02 -6.81 2.88
N GLN A 9 0.78 -7.69 2.23
CA GLN A 9 1.19 -9.00 2.73
C GLN A 9 2.63 -9.04 3.26
N VAL A 10 3.32 -7.90 3.24
CA VAL A 10 4.67 -7.76 3.76
C VAL A 10 4.74 -6.59 4.74
N ALA A 11 5.68 -6.65 5.65
CA ALA A 11 6.15 -5.50 6.42
C ALA A 11 7.60 -5.25 6.03
N PHE A 12 8.03 -3.99 6.00
CA PHE A 12 9.42 -3.63 5.79
C PHE A 12 10.01 -3.02 7.06
N ARG A 13 11.31 -3.18 7.25
CA ARG A 13 12.04 -2.54 8.34
C ARG A 13 12.64 -1.23 7.83
N ALA A 14 12.16 -0.11 8.35
CA ALA A 14 12.66 1.20 7.97
C ALA A 14 14.14 1.34 8.39
N PRO A 15 15.05 1.77 7.48
CA PRO A 15 16.46 1.88 7.80
C PRO A 15 16.77 3.00 8.81
N CYS A 16 15.94 4.05 8.86
CA CYS A 16 16.08 5.20 9.75
C CYS A 16 15.82 4.84 11.22
N CYS A 17 14.61 4.36 11.55
CA CYS A 17 14.20 4.08 12.93
C CYS A 17 14.28 2.60 13.33
N LYS A 18 14.71 1.71 12.41
CA LYS A 18 14.88 0.27 12.62
C LYS A 18 13.63 -0.48 13.09
N ARG A 19 12.45 0.13 12.91
CA ARG A 19 11.12 -0.42 13.24
C ARG A 19 10.44 -1.00 12.00
N TRP A 20 9.46 -1.87 12.24
CA TRP A 20 8.69 -2.54 11.21
C TRP A 20 7.41 -1.78 10.89
N PHE A 21 7.15 -1.58 9.60
CA PHE A 21 5.94 -0.93 9.11
C PHE A 21 5.36 -1.69 7.93
N ASP A 22 4.05 -1.63 7.79
CA ASP A 22 3.35 -2.28 6.68
C ASP A 22 3.36 -1.43 5.40
N CYS A 23 3.51 -0.11 5.52
CA CYS A 23 3.39 0.86 4.43
C CYS A 23 4.09 2.17 4.83
N THR A 24 4.50 2.99 3.86
CA THR A 24 5.23 4.25 4.13
C THR A 24 4.41 5.25 4.91
N GLU A 25 3.11 5.35 4.66
CA GLU A 25 2.20 6.21 5.43
C GLU A 25 2.13 5.80 6.91
N CYS A 26 2.11 4.50 7.22
CA CYS A 26 2.20 4.04 8.61
C CYS A 26 3.53 4.43 9.29
N HIS A 27 4.61 4.64 8.53
CA HIS A 27 5.86 5.16 9.08
C HIS A 27 5.75 6.66 9.39
N TYR A 28 5.19 7.45 8.46
CA TYR A 28 5.00 8.90 8.64
C TYR A 28 4.11 9.25 9.85
N GLU A 29 3.10 8.45 10.13
CA GLU A 29 2.22 8.71 11.29
C GLU A 29 2.87 8.40 12.63
N MET A 30 3.87 7.52 12.62
CA MET A 30 4.55 7.03 13.81
C MET A 30 5.93 7.65 14.00
N SER A 31 6.38 8.47 13.05
CA SER A 31 7.75 8.99 12.99
C SER A 31 7.76 10.45 12.53
N ASP A 32 8.50 11.29 13.25
CA ASP A 32 8.61 12.73 12.95
C ASP A 32 9.59 13.06 11.79
N HIS A 33 9.87 12.09 10.92
CA HIS A 33 10.84 12.22 9.84
C HIS A 33 10.42 11.45 8.60
N ARG A 34 11.01 11.83 7.45
CA ARG A 34 10.84 11.11 6.20
C ARG A 34 11.61 9.80 6.20
N ILE A 35 11.02 8.73 5.64
CA ILE A 35 11.74 7.47 5.48
C ILE A 35 12.98 7.65 4.61
N GLU A 36 14.12 7.16 5.09
CA GLU A 36 15.38 7.17 4.34
C GLU A 36 15.42 6.01 3.36
N SER A 37 15.94 6.25 2.16
CA SER A 37 16.22 5.20 1.17
C SER A 37 17.55 4.53 1.49
N GLY A 38 17.55 3.21 1.67
CA GLY A 38 18.76 2.39 1.79
C GLY A 38 19.05 1.62 0.50
N ALA A 39 20.31 1.21 0.30
CA ALA A 39 20.68 0.29 -0.78
C ALA A 39 20.02 -1.09 -0.61
N GLU A 40 19.75 -1.46 0.64
CA GLU A 40 19.14 -2.71 1.06
C GLU A 40 18.03 -2.46 2.08
N MET A 41 16.96 -3.24 2.00
CA MET A 41 15.83 -3.18 2.92
C MET A 41 15.39 -4.59 3.32
N ALA A 42 15.13 -4.77 4.61
CA ALA A 42 14.62 -6.02 5.14
C ALA A 42 13.09 -6.03 5.08
N PHE A 43 12.54 -7.14 4.60
CA PHE A 43 11.11 -7.41 4.52
C PHE A 43 10.76 -8.64 5.35
N ALA A 44 9.54 -8.68 5.86
CA ALA A 44 8.96 -9.80 6.58
C ALA A 44 7.65 -10.18 5.90
N CYS A 45 7.54 -11.41 5.41
CA CYS A 45 6.31 -11.90 4.81
C CYS A 45 5.30 -12.28 5.87
N LYS A 46 4.06 -11.79 5.78
CA LYS A 46 2.99 -12.12 6.74
C LYS A 46 2.47 -13.56 6.58
N LYS A 47 2.56 -14.13 5.38
CA LYS A 47 2.13 -15.51 5.09
C LYS A 47 3.07 -16.55 5.70
N CYS A 48 4.38 -16.44 5.44
CA CYS A 48 5.37 -17.42 5.92
C CYS A 48 6.15 -16.98 7.15
N LYS A 49 5.97 -15.73 7.61
CA LYS A 49 6.67 -15.11 8.75
C LYS A 49 8.21 -15.13 8.65
N LYS A 50 8.76 -15.39 7.47
CA LYS A 50 10.20 -15.33 7.21
C LYS A 50 10.62 -13.92 6.82
N CYS A 51 11.76 -13.50 7.37
CA CYS A 51 12.43 -12.27 7.00
C CYS A 51 13.40 -12.53 5.85
N PHE A 52 13.46 -11.61 4.91
CA PHE A 52 14.38 -11.65 3.78
C PHE A 52 14.84 -10.23 3.45
N LEU A 53 15.94 -10.13 2.72
CA LEU A 53 16.59 -8.86 2.42
C LEU A 53 16.52 -8.62 0.92
N LYS A 54 16.23 -7.38 0.54
CA LYS A 54 16.08 -6.98 -0.86
C LYS A 54 16.96 -5.78 -1.15
N ILE A 55 17.67 -5.85 -2.27
CA ILE A 55 18.53 -4.78 -2.75
C ILE A 55 17.68 -3.88 -3.64
N LEU A 56 17.53 -2.60 -3.29
CA LEU A 56 16.65 -1.67 -4.01
C LEU A 56 17.23 -1.22 -5.35
N ALA A 57 18.55 -1.36 -5.55
CA ALA A 57 19.22 -0.95 -6.78
C ALA A 57 18.80 -1.73 -8.03
N ASN A 58 18.26 -2.95 -7.86
CA ASN A 58 17.97 -3.88 -8.96
C ASN A 58 16.51 -4.34 -8.96
N TYR A 59 15.57 -3.42 -8.70
CA TYR A 59 14.14 -3.76 -8.66
C TYR A 59 13.65 -4.31 -10.01
N CYS A 60 13.28 -5.59 -10.04
CA CYS A 60 12.68 -6.31 -11.16
C CYS A 60 11.30 -6.83 -10.77
N GLN A 61 10.46 -7.19 -11.75
CA GLN A 61 9.08 -7.67 -11.52
C GLN A 61 9.02 -8.95 -10.65
N GLU A 62 10.09 -9.76 -10.67
CA GLU A 62 10.26 -10.94 -9.80
C GLU A 62 10.37 -10.57 -8.31
N ASP A 63 10.72 -9.32 -8.02
CA ASP A 63 10.90 -8.82 -6.66
C ASP A 63 9.58 -8.57 -5.94
N GLU A 64 8.44 -8.64 -6.63
CA GLU A 64 7.09 -8.52 -6.07
C GLU A 64 6.62 -9.77 -5.29
N PHE A 65 7.43 -10.83 -5.27
CA PHE A 65 7.13 -12.10 -4.64
C PHE A 65 8.09 -12.44 -3.49
N CYS A 66 7.54 -13.06 -2.45
CA CYS A 66 8.35 -13.57 -1.36
C CYS A 66 9.19 -14.78 -1.83
N PRO A 67 10.52 -14.76 -1.66
CA PRO A 67 11.42 -15.83 -2.15
C PRO A 67 11.20 -17.18 -1.45
N HIS A 68 10.47 -17.19 -0.33
CA HIS A 68 10.24 -18.41 0.45
C HIS A 68 8.92 -19.11 0.17
N CYS A 69 7.89 -18.37 -0.25
CA CYS A 69 6.53 -18.93 -0.37
C CYS A 69 5.75 -18.41 -1.58
N ASN A 70 6.45 -17.68 -2.46
CA ASN A 70 5.91 -17.09 -3.69
C ASN A 70 4.67 -16.22 -3.47
N ASN A 71 4.58 -15.57 -2.31
CA ASN A 71 3.46 -14.71 -1.97
C ASN A 71 3.68 -13.30 -2.50
N HIS A 72 2.69 -12.73 -3.20
CA HIS A 72 2.74 -11.37 -3.73
C HIS A 72 2.69 -10.32 -2.61
N TYR A 73 3.49 -9.26 -2.68
CA TYR A 73 3.61 -8.26 -1.63
C TYR A 73 2.35 -7.42 -1.41
N ALA A 74 1.64 -7.12 -2.50
CA ALA A 74 0.35 -6.43 -2.47
C ALA A 74 -0.64 -7.21 -3.34
N ILE A 75 -1.68 -7.78 -2.75
CA ILE A 75 -2.70 -8.49 -3.54
C ILE A 75 -3.70 -7.44 -4.06
N PRO A 76 -3.96 -7.35 -5.38
CA PRO A 76 -4.95 -6.41 -5.89
C PRO A 76 -6.30 -6.68 -5.22
N ALA A 77 -6.98 -5.61 -4.80
CA ALA A 77 -8.31 -5.73 -4.23
C ALA A 77 -9.27 -6.27 -5.30
N LYS A 78 -9.78 -7.48 -5.09
CA LYS A 78 -10.86 -8.01 -5.93
C LYS A 78 -12.13 -7.22 -5.58
N ILE A 79 -12.48 -6.27 -6.43
CA ILE A 79 -13.84 -5.74 -6.45
C ILE A 79 -14.73 -6.90 -6.87
N LEU A 80 -15.66 -7.32 -6.00
CA LEU A 80 -16.66 -8.32 -6.36
C LEU A 80 -17.44 -7.76 -7.56
N LEU A 81 -17.49 -8.49 -8.68
CA LEU A 81 -18.20 -8.05 -9.90
C LEU A 81 -19.66 -7.65 -9.65
N VAL A 82 -20.25 -8.06 -8.53
CA VAL A 82 -21.60 -7.65 -8.11
C VAL A 82 -21.69 -6.14 -7.87
N VAL A 83 -20.63 -5.49 -7.38
CA VAL A 83 -20.65 -4.02 -7.17
C VAL A 83 -20.30 -3.23 -8.43
N ALA A 84 -19.61 -3.83 -9.42
CA ALA A 84 -19.24 -3.15 -10.67
C ALA A 84 -20.49 -2.69 -11.47
N SER A 85 -21.58 -3.46 -11.41
CA SER A 85 -22.85 -3.08 -12.03
C SER A 85 -23.55 -1.90 -11.34
N LEU A 86 -23.27 -1.63 -10.06
CA LEU A 86 -23.86 -0.51 -9.33
C LEU A 86 -23.11 0.80 -9.61
N ILE A 87 -21.76 0.76 -9.65
CA ILE A 87 -20.94 1.95 -9.94
C ILE A 87 -21.05 2.41 -11.41
N ALA A 88 -21.49 1.53 -12.31
CA ALA A 88 -21.76 1.89 -13.70
C ALA A 88 -23.04 2.74 -13.87
N LEU A 89 -23.93 2.79 -12.87
CA LEU A 89 -25.12 3.64 -12.91
C LEU A 89 -24.85 5.08 -12.44
N ASP A 90 -23.85 5.31 -11.60
CA ASP A 90 -23.47 6.67 -11.18
C ASP A 90 -22.71 7.45 -12.27
N ASN A 91 -22.19 6.77 -13.30
CA ASN A 91 -21.46 7.38 -14.41
C ASN A 91 -22.33 7.72 -15.65
N VAL A 92 -23.66 7.57 -15.55
CA VAL A 92 -24.60 8.02 -16.60
C VAL A 92 -25.07 9.46 -16.37
N PHE A 93 -24.93 10.01 -15.16
CA PHE A 93 -25.08 11.44 -14.91
C PHE A 93 -23.70 12.09 -14.91
N GLY A 94 -23.14 12.24 -16.11
CA GLY A 94 -22.01 13.12 -16.33
C GLY A 94 -22.34 14.55 -15.90
N HIS A 95 -21.31 15.20 -15.34
CA HIS A 95 -21.03 16.61 -15.47
C HIS A 95 -22.00 17.59 -14.79
N ASP A 96 -21.53 18.28 -13.74
CA ASP A 96 -21.17 19.71 -13.82
C ASP A 96 -21.21 20.40 -12.44
N THR A 97 -20.17 21.19 -12.17
CA THR A 97 -20.10 22.29 -11.20
C THR A 97 -20.30 21.99 -9.71
N TYR A 98 -19.20 21.84 -8.96
CA TYR A 98 -19.21 22.18 -7.52
C TYR A 98 -18.45 23.48 -7.28
N THR A 99 -19.16 24.60 -7.44
CA THR A 99 -19.17 25.82 -6.60
C THR A 99 -20.28 26.74 -7.12
N PRO A 100 -20.87 27.65 -6.33
CA PRO A 100 -21.06 27.73 -4.87
C PRO A 100 -22.55 28.02 -4.50
N ILE A 101 -22.95 27.87 -3.23
CA ILE A 101 -24.08 28.65 -2.70
C ILE A 101 -23.67 29.41 -1.43
N ALA A 102 -23.74 30.72 -1.54
CA ALA A 102 -23.80 31.65 -0.43
C ALA A 102 -25.21 31.63 0.20
N GLY A 103 -25.29 31.87 1.51
CA GLY A 103 -26.45 32.51 2.14
C GLY A 103 -27.47 31.61 2.84
N VAL A 104 -27.26 31.39 4.14
CA VAL A 104 -28.24 31.28 5.25
C VAL A 104 -27.38 31.24 6.53
N GLU A 105 -27.40 32.16 7.50
CA GLU A 105 -28.15 33.39 7.80
C GLU A 105 -27.18 34.44 8.38
#